data_AF-A0A5T1IZQ4-F1
#
_entry.id   AF-A0A5T1IZQ4-F1
#
_cell.length_a   1.000
_cell.length_b   1.000
_cell.length_c   1.000
_cell.angle_alpha   90.00
_cell.angle_beta   90.00
_cell.angle_gamma   90.00
#
_symmetry.space_group_name_H-M   'P 1'
#
loop_
_entity.id
_entity.type
_entity.pdbx_description
1 polymer ?
#
loop_
_entity_poly.entity_id
_entity_poly.type
_entity_poly.pdbx_seq_one_letter_code
_entity_poly.pdbx_strand_id
1 'polypeptide(L)'
;ANKATIFCADSAYPILAKHNIKPDYVCMLERDDIVSKCFDNDFKEFDKGILFILASVVHKEVIEFLERNNREYMLVPRAYDFFYYLNLAKYFQPIDGMVSVAHMNYWLAKFLSHKNIIFIGQDLAYSKDQSSHAKDFIHEKLHEGHFQKDENLFTSTAYGGKDKVESSYFWNLFRELFETWISYDKNFINIYNCTEGGARIEGTIEKPFLWACENLLSKDLNKPFPKLNPLNINKQNELMLKTYNKIYKSIYHCKDFNKKLLQEYNEIKELYLTLENLQIEESKELLNFIIQKIDIVKYQIDDAKNMQDLYEILGPLLVQFELNLARIYVLNPKTLEDSFNKSLIWIKEHLEWIEMIYGHIQAQENALFENIIPLEQKLEERKMQKYLERIKNANK
;
A
#
# COMPACT_ATOMS: atom_id res chain seq x y z
N ALA A 1 24.50 12.75 -15.22
CA ALA A 1 23.93 11.41 -14.93
C ALA A 1 24.98 10.36 -14.50
N ASN A 2 26.21 10.34 -15.04
CA ASN A 2 27.15 9.24 -14.78
C ASN A 2 27.87 9.27 -13.42
N LYS A 3 27.69 10.33 -12.63
CA LYS A 3 28.47 10.58 -11.38
C LYS A 3 27.78 10.16 -10.09
N ALA A 4 26.50 9.78 -10.16
CA ALA A 4 25.70 9.30 -9.04
C ALA A 4 24.67 8.31 -9.53
N THR A 5 24.21 7.43 -8.65
CA THR A 5 22.95 6.71 -8.83
C THR A 5 21.80 7.72 -8.69
N ILE A 6 20.90 7.77 -9.67
CA ILE A 6 19.77 8.70 -9.70
C ILE A 6 18.48 7.91 -9.52
N PHE A 7 17.77 8.18 -8.42
CA PHE A 7 16.42 7.71 -8.15
C PHE A 7 15.44 8.83 -8.49
N CYS A 8 14.51 8.54 -9.40
CA CYS A 8 13.51 9.49 -9.87
C CYS A 8 12.15 9.14 -9.28
N ALA A 9 11.44 10.13 -8.75
CA ALA A 9 10.02 9.98 -8.47
C ALA A 9 9.23 9.96 -9.79
N ASP A 10 8.11 9.24 -9.81
CA ASP A 10 7.20 9.09 -10.95
C ASP A 10 6.98 10.37 -11.77
N SER A 11 6.41 11.40 -11.15
CA SER A 11 6.06 12.69 -11.74
C SER A 11 7.27 13.50 -12.22
N ALA A 12 8.46 13.24 -11.66
CA ALA A 12 9.69 13.88 -12.09
C ALA A 12 10.26 13.24 -13.37
N TYR A 13 9.79 12.05 -13.78
CA TYR A 13 10.36 11.31 -14.90
C TYR A 13 10.31 12.08 -16.23
N PRO A 14 9.15 12.61 -16.67
CA PRO A 14 9.08 13.41 -17.90
C PRO A 14 9.94 14.68 -17.85
N ILE A 15 10.06 15.29 -16.67
CA ILE A 15 10.86 16.51 -16.45
C ILE A 15 12.35 16.19 -16.64
N LEU A 16 12.83 15.10 -16.02
CA LEU A 16 14.21 14.67 -16.18
C LEU A 16 14.52 14.29 -17.64
N ALA A 17 13.60 13.62 -18.33
CA ALA A 17 13.73 13.29 -19.75
C ALA A 17 13.85 14.56 -20.63
N LYS A 18 13.02 15.58 -20.39
CA LYS A 18 13.07 16.87 -21.08
C LYS A 18 14.43 17.56 -20.94
N HIS A 19 15.07 17.41 -19.79
CA HIS A 19 16.40 17.97 -19.52
C HIS A 19 17.56 17.00 -19.82
N ASN A 20 17.28 15.85 -20.45
CA ASN A 20 18.26 14.82 -20.76
C ASN A 20 19.06 14.33 -19.53
N ILE A 21 18.42 14.29 -18.35
CA ILE A 21 18.96 13.78 -17.11
C ILE A 21 18.48 12.35 -16.93
N LYS A 22 19.26 11.38 -17.41
CA LYS A 22 18.86 9.97 -17.34
C LYS A 22 18.93 9.42 -15.90
N PRO A 23 17.81 8.97 -15.31
CA PRO A 23 17.83 8.28 -14.03
C PRO A 23 18.31 6.82 -14.18
N ASP A 24 18.72 6.19 -13.08
CA ASP A 24 18.98 4.74 -13.06
C ASP A 24 17.70 3.99 -12.65
N TYR A 25 16.93 4.57 -11.73
CA TYR A 25 15.67 4.02 -11.22
C TYR A 25 14.55 5.06 -11.31
N VAL A 26 13.37 4.62 -11.73
CA VAL A 26 12.13 5.41 -11.65
C VAL A 26 11.15 4.66 -10.77
N CYS A 27 10.70 5.27 -9.68
CA CYS A 27 9.85 4.63 -8.69
C CYS A 27 8.41 5.14 -8.78
N MET A 28 7.44 4.27 -8.49
CA MET A 28 6.00 4.59 -8.52
C MET A 28 5.28 3.90 -7.37
N LEU A 29 4.45 4.65 -6.64
CA LEU A 29 3.58 4.11 -5.59
C LEU A 29 2.09 4.28 -5.88
N GLU A 30 1.73 5.27 -6.70
CA GLU A 30 0.36 5.75 -6.81
C GLU A 30 -0.57 4.78 -7.56
N ARG A 31 -1.85 4.79 -7.16
CA ARG A 31 -2.88 3.87 -7.64
C ARG A 31 -3.92 4.51 -8.54
N ASP A 32 -3.79 5.80 -8.81
CA ASP A 32 -4.71 6.57 -9.62
C ASP A 32 -4.27 6.66 -11.09
N ASP A 33 -5.22 7.05 -11.93
CA ASP A 33 -5.05 7.23 -13.37
C ASP A 33 -4.34 8.55 -13.72
N ILE A 34 -4.24 9.50 -12.81
CA ILE A 34 -3.59 10.81 -13.02
C ILE A 34 -2.08 10.61 -13.09
N VAL A 35 -1.44 10.17 -12.01
CA VAL A 35 0.02 10.01 -11.95
C VAL A 35 0.50 8.94 -12.93
N SER A 36 -0.37 7.97 -13.26
CA SER A 36 -0.08 6.97 -14.30
C SER A 36 0.27 7.60 -15.66
N LYS A 37 -0.30 8.77 -16.01
CA LYS A 37 -0.01 9.45 -17.28
C LYS A 37 1.41 9.99 -17.37
N CYS A 38 2.13 10.09 -16.26
CA CYS A 38 3.56 10.39 -16.27
C CYS A 38 4.39 9.29 -16.96
N PHE A 39 3.80 8.12 -17.22
CA PHE A 39 4.43 7.00 -17.94
C PHE A 39 3.92 6.84 -19.38
N ASP A 40 2.86 7.57 -19.78
CA ASP A 40 2.32 7.56 -21.14
C ASP A 40 3.18 8.41 -22.09
N ASN A 41 4.41 7.95 -22.32
CA ASN A 41 5.39 8.57 -23.19
C ASN A 41 6.28 7.48 -23.81
N ASP A 42 7.01 7.84 -24.86
CA ASP A 42 8.05 7.00 -25.47
C ASP A 42 9.31 7.85 -25.69
N PHE A 43 10.27 7.73 -24.77
CA PHE A 43 11.54 8.44 -24.86
C PHE A 43 12.64 7.59 -25.54
N LYS A 44 12.29 6.42 -26.09
CA LYS A 44 13.14 5.58 -26.95
C LYS A 44 14.49 5.24 -26.32
N GLU A 45 15.59 5.66 -26.93
CA GLU A 45 16.96 5.39 -26.45
C GLU A 45 17.22 5.92 -25.04
N PHE A 46 16.50 6.96 -24.62
CA PHE A 46 16.61 7.49 -23.26
C PHE A 46 16.19 6.43 -22.23
N ASP A 47 15.12 5.68 -22.50
CA ASP A 47 14.54 4.67 -21.59
C ASP A 47 15.49 3.48 -21.34
N LYS A 48 16.40 3.18 -22.27
CA LYS A 48 17.21 1.96 -22.22
C LYS A 48 18.08 1.88 -20.98
N GLY A 49 17.93 0.85 -20.16
CA GLY A 49 18.73 0.65 -18.96
C GLY A 49 18.26 1.44 -17.73
N ILE A 50 17.12 2.13 -17.83
CA ILE A 50 16.35 2.58 -16.66
C ILE A 50 15.57 1.37 -16.14
N LEU A 51 15.61 1.14 -14.83
CA LEU A 51 14.73 0.17 -14.18
C LEU A 51 13.57 0.88 -13.50
N PHE A 52 12.36 0.59 -13.95
CA PHE A 52 11.13 1.08 -13.34
C PHE A 52 10.75 0.18 -12.15
N ILE A 53 10.70 0.72 -10.94
CA ILE A 53 10.41 -0.02 -9.70
C ILE A 53 9.03 0.41 -9.20
N LEU A 54 8.04 -0.46 -9.37
CA LEU A 54 6.64 -0.13 -9.09
C LEU A 54 6.16 -0.89 -7.86
N ALA A 55 5.38 -0.27 -6.99
CA ALA A 55 4.60 -1.04 -6.04
C ALA A 55 3.64 -2.00 -6.79
N SER A 56 3.38 -3.19 -6.25
CA SER A 56 2.52 -4.20 -6.88
C SER A 56 1.03 -3.82 -6.99
N VAL A 57 0.68 -2.61 -6.56
CA VAL A 57 -0.67 -2.07 -6.45
C VAL A 57 -0.85 -0.78 -7.25
N VAL A 58 0.14 -0.41 -8.05
CA VAL A 58 0.05 0.78 -8.93
C VAL A 58 -1.10 0.62 -9.92
N HIS A 59 -1.54 1.75 -10.48
CA HIS A 59 -2.55 1.73 -11.53
C HIS A 59 -2.12 0.85 -12.72
N LYS A 60 -3.00 -0.03 -13.20
CA LYS A 60 -2.69 -1.05 -14.21
C LYS A 60 -2.10 -0.49 -15.51
N GLU A 61 -2.54 0.71 -15.90
CA GLU A 61 -2.07 1.37 -17.12
C GLU A 61 -0.56 1.63 -17.10
N VAL A 62 0.04 1.80 -15.92
CA VAL A 62 1.51 1.97 -15.82
C VAL A 62 2.23 0.76 -16.41
N ILE A 63 1.76 -0.45 -16.10
CA ILE A 63 2.31 -1.68 -16.65
C ILE A 63 2.10 -1.71 -18.17
N GLU A 64 0.90 -1.39 -18.64
CA GLU A 64 0.58 -1.33 -20.07
C GLU A 64 1.48 -0.35 -20.83
N PHE A 65 1.72 0.86 -20.28
CA PHE A 65 2.59 1.86 -20.89
C PHE A 65 4.05 1.42 -20.94
N LEU A 66 4.54 0.76 -19.89
CA LEU A 66 5.92 0.26 -19.84
C LEU A 66 6.12 -0.90 -20.83
N GLU A 67 5.17 -1.84 -20.89
CA GLU A 67 5.22 -2.99 -21.81
C GLU A 67 5.09 -2.56 -23.28
N ARG A 68 4.20 -1.61 -23.59
CA ARG A 68 4.03 -1.05 -24.95
C ARG A 68 5.35 -0.57 -25.56
N ASN A 69 6.25 -0.05 -24.72
CA ASN A 69 7.53 0.50 -25.13
C ASN A 69 8.74 -0.37 -24.74
N ASN A 70 8.52 -1.62 -24.31
CA ASN A 70 9.57 -2.57 -23.88
C ASN A 70 10.50 -2.02 -22.78
N ARG A 71 9.95 -1.28 -21.82
CA ARG A 71 10.70 -0.72 -20.69
C ARG A 71 10.93 -1.78 -19.61
N GLU A 72 12.15 -1.85 -19.06
CA GLU A 72 12.47 -2.80 -17.98
C GLU A 72 11.80 -2.35 -16.69
N TYR A 73 10.96 -3.22 -16.10
CA TYR A 73 10.30 -2.91 -14.84
C TYR A 73 10.33 -4.10 -13.86
N MET A 74 10.16 -3.79 -12.58
CA MET A 74 9.94 -4.77 -11.53
C MET A 74 8.77 -4.34 -10.65
N LEU A 75 7.97 -5.32 -10.23
CA LEU A 75 6.94 -5.13 -9.22
C LEU A 75 7.49 -5.48 -7.84
N VAL A 76 7.27 -4.60 -6.88
CA VAL A 76 7.67 -4.77 -5.48
C VAL A 76 6.42 -4.91 -4.62
N PRO A 77 6.28 -6.00 -3.84
CA PRO A 77 5.10 -6.22 -3.02
C PRO A 77 4.95 -5.14 -1.96
N ARG A 78 3.71 -4.86 -1.56
CA ARG A 78 3.41 -4.10 -0.32
C ARG A 78 3.32 -5.06 0.85
N ALA A 79 3.59 -4.56 2.06
CA ALA A 79 3.52 -5.32 3.30
C ALA A 79 2.06 -5.55 3.75
N TYR A 80 1.26 -6.19 2.90
CA TYR A 80 -0.12 -6.56 3.23
C TYR A 80 -0.23 -8.01 3.71
N ASP A 81 -1.27 -8.29 4.48
CA ASP A 81 -1.47 -9.60 5.12
C ASP A 81 -1.54 -10.73 4.09
N PHE A 82 -2.13 -10.49 2.92
CA PHE A 82 -2.15 -11.51 1.87
C PHE A 82 -0.74 -11.81 1.35
N PHE A 83 0.13 -10.81 1.20
CA PHE A 83 1.53 -11.04 0.83
C PHE A 83 2.28 -11.88 1.88
N TYR A 84 2.03 -11.64 3.16
CA TYR A 84 2.58 -12.45 4.24
C TYR A 84 2.01 -13.88 4.26
N TYR A 85 0.71 -14.04 4.00
CA TYR A 85 0.07 -15.35 3.84
C TYR A 85 0.72 -16.20 2.73
N LEU A 86 1.14 -15.57 1.63
CA LEU A 86 1.86 -16.23 0.54
C LEU A 86 3.28 -16.69 0.92
N ASN A 87 3.80 -16.31 2.10
CA ASN A 87 5.13 -16.67 2.61
C ASN A 87 6.29 -16.25 1.68
N LEU A 88 6.13 -15.10 1.02
CA LEU A 88 7.10 -14.56 0.07
C LEU A 88 8.10 -13.58 0.70
N ALA A 89 7.81 -13.05 1.89
CA ALA A 89 8.66 -12.09 2.62
C ALA A 89 10.09 -12.58 2.90
N LYS A 90 10.31 -13.91 2.93
CA LYS A 90 11.66 -14.48 3.06
C LYS A 90 12.56 -14.23 1.84
N TYR A 91 11.96 -13.98 0.67
CA TYR A 91 12.66 -13.86 -0.61
C TYR A 91 12.56 -12.45 -1.20
N PHE A 92 11.45 -11.75 -0.91
CA PHE A 92 11.18 -10.43 -1.45
C PHE A 92 10.88 -9.49 -0.29
N GLN A 93 11.61 -8.38 -0.21
CA GLN A 93 11.39 -7.36 0.78
C GLN A 93 10.19 -6.49 0.35
N PRO A 94 9.10 -6.44 1.12
CA PRO A 94 7.98 -5.58 0.78
C PRO A 94 8.27 -4.11 1.09
N ILE A 95 7.57 -3.24 0.36
CA ILE A 95 7.43 -1.81 0.64
C ILE A 95 6.48 -1.67 1.84
N ASP A 96 7.00 -1.12 2.93
CA ASP A 96 6.29 -0.90 4.19
C ASP A 96 6.58 0.49 4.74
N GLY A 97 5.57 1.15 5.29
CA GLY A 97 5.68 2.48 5.91
C GLY A 97 6.05 3.64 4.96
N MET A 98 6.23 3.40 3.65
CA MET A 98 6.50 4.48 2.68
C MET A 98 5.19 5.14 2.24
N VAL A 99 5.03 6.41 2.62
CA VAL A 99 3.83 7.22 2.33
C VAL A 99 3.97 8.12 1.10
N SER A 100 5.15 8.17 0.48
CA SER A 100 5.37 8.84 -0.81
C SER A 100 6.54 8.21 -1.57
N VAL A 101 6.64 8.49 -2.87
CA VAL A 101 7.72 7.96 -3.72
C VAL A 101 9.10 8.43 -3.27
N ALA A 102 9.21 9.62 -2.70
CA ALA A 102 10.45 10.11 -2.12
C ALA A 102 10.93 9.23 -0.94
N HIS A 103 10.01 8.78 -0.09
CA HIS A 103 10.33 7.83 0.99
C HIS A 103 10.79 6.48 0.44
N MET A 104 10.14 5.99 -0.62
CA MET A 104 10.58 4.77 -1.32
C MET A 104 11.99 4.93 -1.91
N ASN A 105 12.29 6.08 -2.53
CA ASN A 105 13.61 6.38 -3.08
C ASN A 105 14.69 6.41 -1.98
N TYR A 106 14.42 7.09 -0.86
CA TYR A 106 15.34 7.10 0.28
C TYR A 106 15.59 5.69 0.83
N TRP A 107 14.52 4.93 1.03
CA TRP A 107 14.62 3.55 1.51
C TRP A 107 15.42 2.65 0.56
N LEU A 108 15.18 2.74 -0.75
CA LEU A 108 15.93 1.99 -1.76
C LEU A 108 17.41 2.39 -1.77
N ALA A 109 17.71 3.69 -1.70
CA ALA A 109 19.09 4.17 -1.64
C ALA A 109 19.84 3.60 -0.41
N LYS A 110 19.18 3.59 0.75
CA LYS A 110 19.68 2.96 1.98
C LYS A 110 19.83 1.45 1.82
N PHE A 111 18.84 0.76 1.27
CA PHE A 111 18.87 -0.69 1.09
C PHE A 111 20.00 -1.14 0.16
N LEU A 112 20.30 -0.32 -0.85
CA LEU A 112 21.45 -0.47 -1.74
C LEU A 112 22.77 0.04 -1.12
N SER A 113 22.78 0.35 0.18
CA SER A 113 23.96 0.71 0.97
C SER A 113 24.70 1.97 0.51
N HIS A 114 24.00 2.93 -0.10
CA HIS A 114 24.59 4.23 -0.42
C HIS A 114 25.06 4.95 0.86
N LYS A 115 26.27 5.51 0.84
CA LYS A 115 26.87 6.20 2.00
C LYS A 115 26.60 7.70 2.02
N ASN A 116 26.33 8.28 0.86
CA ASN A 116 25.91 9.67 0.69
C ASN A 116 24.59 9.66 -0.08
N ILE A 117 23.55 10.25 0.49
CA ILE A 117 22.24 10.43 -0.14
C ILE A 117 21.99 11.93 -0.27
N ILE A 118 21.62 12.39 -1.46
CA ILE A 118 21.38 13.81 -1.75
C ILE A 118 19.91 13.97 -2.13
N PHE A 119 19.19 14.81 -1.40
CA PHE A 119 17.84 15.24 -1.75
C PHE A 119 17.91 16.48 -2.63
N ILE A 120 17.24 16.41 -3.78
CA ILE A 120 17.12 17.52 -4.74
C ILE A 120 15.67 17.55 -5.24
N GLY A 121 15.02 18.71 -5.17
CA GLY A 121 13.60 18.85 -5.48
C GLY A 121 12.68 18.21 -4.43
N GLN A 122 13.16 18.04 -3.19
CA GLN A 122 12.35 17.61 -2.06
C GLN A 122 11.92 18.84 -1.26
N ASP A 123 11.09 19.69 -1.88
CA ASP A 123 10.75 21.00 -1.32
C ASP A 123 9.93 20.90 -0.04
N LEU A 124 8.89 20.04 -0.01
CA LEU A 124 7.94 19.92 1.12
C LEU A 124 7.36 21.27 1.58
N ALA A 125 7.30 22.21 0.66
CA ALA A 125 6.88 23.59 0.85
C ALA A 125 6.41 24.16 -0.49
N TYR A 126 5.54 25.16 -0.42
CA TYR A 126 5.18 25.94 -1.60
C TYR A 126 6.33 26.84 -2.02
N SER A 127 6.48 27.05 -3.33
CA SER A 127 7.45 27.99 -3.86
C SER A 127 7.02 29.45 -3.62
N LYS A 128 7.91 30.40 -3.90
CA LYS A 128 7.62 31.85 -3.75
C LYS A 128 6.48 32.34 -4.65
N ASP A 129 6.29 31.71 -5.80
CA ASP A 129 5.17 31.93 -6.72
C ASP A 129 3.95 31.05 -6.39
N GLN A 130 3.90 30.45 -5.19
CA GLN A 130 2.78 29.68 -4.65
C GLN A 130 2.51 28.36 -5.40
N SER A 131 3.42 27.94 -6.28
CA SER A 131 3.35 26.66 -6.96
C SER A 131 3.66 25.52 -5.99
N SER A 132 3.01 24.38 -6.20
CA SER A 132 3.19 23.17 -5.40
C SER A 132 4.17 22.17 -6.04
N HIS A 133 4.46 22.31 -7.33
CA HIS A 133 5.23 21.36 -8.12
C HIS A 133 6.19 22.10 -9.04
N ALA A 134 7.20 21.38 -9.54
CA ALA A 134 8.11 21.91 -10.54
C ALA A 134 7.36 22.32 -11.82
N LYS A 135 7.90 23.35 -12.49
CA LYS A 135 7.43 23.79 -13.80
C LYS A 135 7.38 22.60 -14.78
N ASP A 136 6.34 22.56 -15.61
CA ASP A 136 6.04 21.48 -16.56
C ASP A 136 5.49 20.19 -15.94
N PHE A 137 5.04 20.21 -14.69
CA PHE A 137 4.26 19.10 -14.13
C PHE A 137 2.93 18.94 -14.89
N ILE A 138 2.67 17.73 -15.40
CA ILE A 138 1.58 17.44 -16.35
C ILE A 138 0.19 17.73 -15.75
N HIS A 139 0.05 17.72 -14.42
CA HIS A 139 -1.21 17.89 -13.71
C HIS A 139 -1.27 19.12 -12.81
N GLU A 140 -0.52 20.17 -13.12
CA GLU A 140 -0.47 21.43 -12.35
C GLU A 140 -1.87 21.97 -11.98
N LYS A 141 -2.84 21.91 -12.90
CA LYS A 141 -4.21 22.40 -12.69
C LYS A 141 -4.97 21.69 -11.57
N LEU A 142 -4.64 20.43 -11.27
CA LEU A 142 -5.28 19.69 -10.17
C LEU A 142 -4.89 20.23 -8.80
N HIS A 143 -3.87 21.09 -8.75
CA HIS A 143 -3.39 21.71 -7.52
C HIS A 143 -3.73 23.19 -7.41
N GLU A 144 -4.56 23.72 -8.32
CA GLU A 144 -5.11 25.07 -8.21
C GLU A 144 -5.92 25.20 -6.91
N GLY A 145 -5.68 26.27 -6.13
CA GLY A 145 -6.37 26.49 -4.86
C GLY A 145 -5.73 25.81 -3.65
N HIS A 146 -4.75 24.91 -3.83
CA HIS A 146 -4.11 24.19 -2.72
C HIS A 146 -3.37 25.14 -1.77
N PHE A 147 -2.58 26.07 -2.32
CA PHE A 147 -1.88 27.07 -1.52
C PHE A 147 -2.87 27.86 -0.65
N GLN A 148 -3.95 28.39 -1.24
CA GLN A 148 -4.92 29.23 -0.53
C GLN A 148 -5.66 28.45 0.57
N LYS A 149 -5.82 27.13 0.41
CA LYS A 149 -6.41 26.27 1.42
C LYS A 149 -5.49 26.06 2.63
N ASP A 150 -4.19 25.98 2.38
CA ASP A 150 -3.17 25.68 3.41
C ASP A 150 -2.51 26.93 4.02
N GLU A 151 -2.63 28.08 3.34
CA GLU A 151 -1.97 29.33 3.68
C GLU A 151 -2.19 29.71 5.15
N ASN A 152 -1.10 29.97 5.88
CA ASN A 152 -1.08 30.27 7.32
C ASN A 152 -1.60 29.16 8.25
N LEU A 153 -2.04 28.01 7.73
CA LEU A 153 -2.44 26.85 8.54
C LEU A 153 -1.26 25.93 8.80
N PHE A 154 -0.44 25.71 7.77
CA PHE A 154 0.69 24.78 7.83
C PHE A 154 1.96 25.49 7.37
N THR A 155 2.93 25.59 8.27
CA THR A 155 4.26 26.13 7.96
C THR A 155 5.34 25.17 8.43
N SER A 156 6.53 25.33 7.87
CA SER A 156 7.74 24.66 8.34
C SER A 156 8.91 25.63 8.43
N THR A 157 9.95 25.26 9.17
CA THR A 157 11.22 25.98 9.14
C THR A 157 11.81 25.87 7.74
N ALA A 158 12.21 27.01 7.16
CA ALA A 158 12.85 27.05 5.86
C ALA A 158 14.26 26.43 5.93
N TYR A 159 14.74 25.92 4.79
CA TYR A 159 16.15 25.60 4.61
C TYR A 159 17.06 26.71 5.17
N GLY A 160 18.10 26.34 5.92
CA GLY A 160 19.00 27.30 6.59
C GLY A 160 18.54 27.73 7.98
N GLY A 161 17.34 27.31 8.42
CA GLY A 161 16.93 27.33 9.83
C GLY A 161 16.46 28.68 10.39
N LYS A 162 16.36 29.73 9.57
CA LYS A 162 16.04 31.10 10.03
C LYS A 162 14.61 31.53 9.73
N ASP A 163 14.15 31.22 8.52
CA ASP A 163 12.86 31.69 8.01
C ASP A 163 11.80 30.58 8.13
N LYS A 164 10.57 30.91 7.74
CA LYS A 164 9.48 29.95 7.57
C LYS A 164 9.07 29.86 6.11
N VAL A 165 8.56 28.70 5.73
CA VAL A 165 7.92 28.44 4.43
C VAL A 165 6.52 27.91 4.64
N GLU A 166 5.61 28.31 3.76
CA GLU A 166 4.27 27.72 3.68
C GLU A 166 4.38 26.27 3.22
N SER A 167 3.58 25.40 3.81
CA SER A 167 3.58 23.96 3.54
C SER A 167 2.15 23.43 3.58
N SER A 168 1.99 22.11 3.55
CA SER A 168 0.69 21.44 3.71
C SER A 168 0.76 20.47 4.89
N TYR A 169 -0.42 20.03 5.35
CA TYR A 169 -0.50 18.97 6.36
C TYR A 169 0.30 17.72 5.97
N PHE A 170 0.13 17.25 4.72
CA PHE A 170 0.78 16.03 4.24
C PHE A 170 2.29 16.22 4.07
N TRP A 171 2.75 17.38 3.59
CA TRP A 171 4.19 17.63 3.47
C TRP A 171 4.88 17.74 4.83
N ASN A 172 4.22 18.29 5.84
CA ASN A 172 4.73 18.26 7.21
C ASN A 172 4.82 16.82 7.74
N LEU A 173 3.80 15.98 7.51
CA LEU A 173 3.86 14.56 7.85
C LEU A 173 5.02 13.84 7.15
N PHE A 174 5.21 14.10 5.84
CA PHE A 174 6.32 13.54 5.07
C PHE A 174 7.68 13.97 5.63
N ARG A 175 7.81 15.25 5.98
CA ARG A 175 9.02 15.80 6.58
C ARG A 175 9.33 15.11 7.91
N GLU A 176 8.35 15.00 8.81
CA GLU A 176 8.51 14.37 10.12
C GLU A 176 8.89 12.88 10.01
N LEU A 177 8.35 12.17 9.00
CA LEU A 177 8.73 10.79 8.73
C LEU A 177 10.18 10.66 8.25
N PHE A 178 10.63 11.54 7.33
CA PHE A 178 12.04 11.62 6.96
C PHE A 178 12.92 11.89 8.17
N GLU A 179 12.60 12.90 8.98
CA GLU A 179 13.37 13.28 10.18
C GLU A 179 13.49 12.10 11.16
N THR A 180 12.41 11.35 11.34
CA THR A 180 12.40 10.12 12.14
C THR A 180 13.37 9.08 11.58
N TRP A 181 13.31 8.77 10.29
CA TRP A 181 14.22 7.78 9.68
C TRP A 181 15.69 8.23 9.68
N ILE A 182 15.92 9.50 9.34
CA ILE A 182 17.24 10.13 9.35
C ILE A 182 17.84 10.08 10.76
N SER A 183 17.03 10.23 11.82
CA SER A 183 17.51 10.14 13.19
C SER A 183 18.18 8.80 13.52
N TYR A 184 17.70 7.70 12.92
CA TYR A 184 18.27 6.36 13.05
C TYR A 184 19.48 6.14 12.12
N ASP A 185 19.48 6.79 10.95
CA ASP A 185 20.42 6.51 9.87
C ASP A 185 21.64 7.43 9.85
N LYS A 186 21.55 8.64 10.44
CA LYS A 186 22.59 9.69 10.36
C LYS A 186 23.96 9.29 10.91
N ASN A 187 24.03 8.23 11.71
CA ASN A 187 25.31 7.69 12.21
C ASN A 187 26.03 6.79 11.19
N PHE A 188 25.36 6.40 10.10
CA PHE A 188 25.85 5.42 9.13
C PHE A 188 25.83 5.93 7.68
N ILE A 189 25.01 6.95 7.41
CA ILE A 189 24.78 7.53 6.08
C ILE A 189 24.82 9.06 6.22
N ASN A 190 25.57 9.73 5.34
CA ASN A 190 25.49 11.18 5.21
C ASN A 190 24.30 11.54 4.32
N ILE A 191 23.37 12.32 4.85
CA ILE A 191 22.12 12.66 4.17
C ILE A 191 22.12 14.16 3.97
N TYR A 192 22.17 14.60 2.71
CA TYR A 192 22.29 15.99 2.33
C TYR A 192 20.94 16.51 1.83
N ASN A 193 20.49 17.64 2.37
CA ASN A 193 19.42 18.40 1.75
C ASN A 193 20.05 19.47 0.84
N CYS A 194 19.80 19.36 -0.46
CA CYS A 194 20.26 20.31 -1.47
C CYS A 194 19.10 21.06 -2.14
N THR A 195 17.98 21.24 -1.43
CA THR A 195 16.80 21.96 -1.92
C THR A 195 16.67 23.28 -1.17
N GLU A 196 17.40 24.32 -1.60
CA GLU A 196 17.54 25.59 -0.86
C GLU A 196 16.24 26.40 -0.73
N GLY A 197 15.26 26.16 -1.60
CA GLY A 197 13.95 26.84 -1.59
C GLY A 197 12.90 26.15 -0.72
N GLY A 198 13.19 24.97 -0.19
CA GLY A 198 12.24 24.12 0.50
C GLY A 198 12.25 24.25 2.03
N ALA A 199 11.53 23.33 2.66
CA ALA A 199 11.57 23.12 4.10
C ALA A 199 12.90 22.50 4.54
N ARG A 200 13.32 22.88 5.74
CA ARG A 200 14.37 22.19 6.48
C ARG A 200 13.89 20.81 6.87
N ILE A 201 14.71 19.80 6.60
CA ILE A 201 14.51 18.42 7.06
C ILE A 201 15.56 18.17 8.14
N GLU A 202 15.14 18.12 9.40
CA GLU A 202 16.04 17.97 10.54
C GLU A 202 16.87 16.68 10.47
N GLY A 203 18.12 16.75 10.93
CA GLY A 203 19.10 15.66 10.82
C GLY A 203 19.82 15.55 9.46
N THR A 204 19.37 16.28 8.42
CA THR A 204 20.13 16.40 7.17
C THR A 204 21.28 17.40 7.28
N ILE A 205 22.26 17.27 6.39
CA ILE A 205 23.33 18.24 6.16
C ILE A 205 22.88 19.16 5.03
N GLU A 206 22.52 20.40 5.36
CA GLU A 206 22.15 21.41 4.37
C GLU A 206 23.39 21.89 3.60
N LYS A 207 23.41 21.66 2.29
CA LYS A 207 24.45 22.15 1.37
C LYS A 207 23.83 22.56 0.04
N PRO A 208 24.30 23.65 -0.60
CA PRO A 208 23.87 23.97 -1.95
C PRO A 208 24.14 22.82 -2.92
N PHE A 209 23.28 22.63 -3.93
CA PHE A 209 23.50 21.54 -4.89
C PHE A 209 24.83 21.68 -5.64
N LEU A 210 25.28 22.92 -5.91
CA LEU A 210 26.59 23.19 -6.48
C LEU A 210 27.73 22.62 -5.62
N TRP A 211 27.65 22.75 -4.29
CA TRP A 211 28.63 22.19 -3.38
C TRP A 211 28.67 20.65 -3.50
N ALA A 212 27.50 20.00 -3.57
CA ALA A 212 27.42 18.55 -3.75
C ALA A 212 28.03 18.12 -5.10
N CYS A 213 27.77 18.89 -6.17
CA CYS A 213 28.39 18.65 -7.48
C CYS A 213 29.92 18.68 -7.42
N GLU A 214 30.48 19.69 -6.75
CA GLU A 214 31.93 19.89 -6.65
C GLU A 214 32.61 18.88 -5.72
N ASN A 215 31.97 18.51 -4.61
CA ASN A 215 32.60 17.73 -3.54
C ASN A 215 32.24 16.24 -3.56
N LEU A 216 31.03 15.88 -4.00
CA LEU A 216 30.53 14.50 -3.99
C LEU A 216 30.43 13.91 -5.39
N LEU A 217 30.16 14.74 -6.40
CA LEU A 217 29.90 14.32 -7.79
C LEU A 217 31.03 14.75 -8.74
N SER A 218 32.27 14.71 -8.28
CA SER A 218 33.43 15.13 -9.10
C SER A 218 33.90 14.05 -10.08
N LYS A 219 33.62 12.77 -9.79
CA LYS A 219 34.10 11.61 -10.57
C LYS A 219 32.96 10.87 -11.25
N ASP A 220 33.21 10.36 -12.45
CA ASP A 220 32.30 9.43 -13.11
C ASP A 220 32.34 8.07 -12.41
N LEU A 221 31.17 7.43 -12.32
CA LEU A 221 31.02 6.06 -11.85
C LEU A 221 31.07 5.11 -13.05
N ASN A 222 31.54 3.90 -12.79
CA ASN A 222 31.51 2.82 -13.78
C ASN A 222 30.08 2.27 -13.90
N LYS A 223 29.30 2.89 -14.78
CA LYS A 223 27.93 2.47 -15.12
C LYS A 223 27.91 1.66 -16.44
N PRO A 224 26.98 0.71 -16.61
CA PRO A 224 25.92 0.33 -15.68
C PRO A 224 26.45 -0.44 -14.47
N PHE A 225 25.77 -0.33 -13.34
CA PHE A 225 26.11 -1.09 -12.13
C PHE A 225 25.88 -2.59 -12.35
N PRO A 226 26.60 -3.47 -11.62
CA PRO A 226 26.32 -4.90 -11.61
C PRO A 226 24.85 -5.17 -11.27
N LYS A 227 24.12 -5.86 -12.16
CA LYS A 227 22.75 -6.27 -11.88
C LYS A 227 22.74 -7.35 -10.82
N LEU A 228 21.76 -7.30 -9.90
CA LEU A 228 21.48 -8.42 -9.00
C LEU A 228 20.96 -9.59 -9.84
N ASN A 229 21.47 -10.79 -9.57
CA ASN A 229 21.00 -11.98 -10.25
C ASN A 229 19.59 -12.35 -9.74
N PRO A 230 18.64 -12.66 -10.63
CA PRO A 230 17.37 -13.22 -10.20
C PRO A 230 17.60 -14.57 -9.51
N LEU A 231 16.60 -15.02 -8.75
CA LEU A 231 16.60 -16.39 -8.22
C LEU A 231 16.79 -17.39 -9.36
N ASN A 232 17.47 -18.52 -9.11
CA ASN A 232 17.60 -19.54 -10.14
C ASN A 232 16.22 -20.09 -10.55
N ILE A 233 16.14 -20.63 -11.77
CA ILE A 233 14.87 -21.06 -12.36
C ILE A 233 14.12 -22.10 -11.50
N ASN A 234 14.83 -23.04 -10.89
CA ASN A 234 14.20 -24.06 -10.05
C ASN A 234 13.55 -23.41 -8.82
N LYS A 235 14.22 -22.41 -8.23
CA LYS A 235 13.68 -21.68 -7.10
C LYS A 235 12.49 -20.81 -7.47
N GLN A 236 12.52 -20.16 -8.64
CA GLN A 236 11.36 -19.44 -9.17
C GLN A 236 10.16 -20.39 -9.34
N ASN A 237 10.36 -21.55 -9.97
CA ASN A 237 9.30 -22.55 -10.17
C ASN A 237 8.74 -23.07 -8.83
N GLU A 238 9.60 -23.34 -7.85
CA GLU A 238 9.19 -23.74 -6.50
C GLU A 238 8.29 -22.67 -5.84
N LEU A 239 8.68 -21.40 -5.90
CA LEU A 239 7.92 -20.30 -5.32
C LEU A 239 6.59 -20.10 -6.04
N MET A 240 6.58 -20.11 -7.38
CA MET A 240 5.34 -20.02 -8.16
C MET A 240 4.36 -21.14 -7.80
N LEU A 241 4.82 -22.40 -7.68
CA LEU A 241 3.95 -23.52 -7.28
C LEU A 241 3.43 -23.39 -5.84
N LYS A 242 4.26 -22.89 -4.91
CA LYS A 242 3.85 -22.65 -3.51
C LYS A 242 2.80 -21.54 -3.42
N THR A 243 3.02 -20.44 -4.11
CA THR A 243 2.08 -19.32 -4.22
C THR A 243 0.78 -19.79 -4.86
N TYR A 244 0.85 -20.52 -5.95
CA TYR A 244 -0.30 -21.10 -6.63
C TYR A 244 -1.16 -21.97 -5.70
N ASN A 245 -0.53 -22.88 -4.95
CA ASN A 245 -1.21 -23.69 -3.94
C ASN A 245 -1.84 -22.86 -2.81
N LYS A 246 -1.16 -21.80 -2.35
CA LYS A 246 -1.69 -20.89 -1.33
C LYS A 246 -2.92 -20.13 -1.84
N ILE A 247 -2.90 -19.62 -3.07
CA ILE A 247 -4.06 -18.92 -3.65
C ILE A 247 -5.24 -19.90 -3.82
N TYR A 248 -5.01 -21.12 -4.34
CA TYR A 248 -6.08 -22.13 -4.44
C TYR A 248 -6.67 -22.51 -3.09
N LYS A 249 -5.84 -22.60 -2.04
CA LYS A 249 -6.32 -22.80 -0.67
C LYS A 249 -7.21 -21.66 -0.20
N SER A 250 -6.82 -20.42 -0.48
CA SER A 250 -7.62 -19.25 -0.12
C SER A 250 -8.96 -19.23 -0.87
N ILE A 251 -8.98 -19.53 -2.17
CA ILE A 251 -10.23 -19.65 -2.95
C ILE A 251 -11.17 -20.70 -2.32
N TYR A 252 -10.65 -21.87 -1.95
CA TYR A 252 -11.47 -22.90 -1.30
C TYR A 252 -11.92 -22.49 0.11
N HIS A 253 -11.03 -21.86 0.87
CA HIS A 253 -11.34 -21.32 2.18
C HIS A 253 -12.49 -20.30 2.10
N CYS A 254 -12.42 -19.33 1.18
CA CYS A 254 -13.52 -18.41 0.91
C CYS A 254 -14.82 -19.17 0.65
N LYS A 255 -14.83 -20.13 -0.28
CA LYS A 255 -16.04 -20.90 -0.63
C LYS A 255 -16.66 -21.64 0.56
N ASP A 256 -15.84 -22.39 1.29
CA ASP A 256 -16.31 -23.22 2.42
C ASP A 256 -16.78 -22.35 3.58
N PHE A 257 -16.00 -21.33 3.94
CA PHE A 257 -16.33 -20.43 5.03
C PHE A 257 -17.58 -19.59 4.71
N ASN A 258 -17.68 -19.03 3.50
CA ASN A 258 -18.82 -18.20 3.12
C ASN A 258 -20.13 -18.98 3.10
N LYS A 259 -20.08 -20.27 2.72
CA LYS A 259 -21.23 -21.19 2.80
C LYS A 259 -21.69 -21.40 4.25
N LYS A 260 -20.75 -21.62 5.18
CA LYS A 260 -21.04 -21.78 6.61
C LYS A 260 -21.59 -20.49 7.22
N LEU A 261 -20.95 -19.37 6.91
CA LEU A 261 -21.34 -18.04 7.37
C LEU A 261 -22.75 -17.68 6.92
N LEU A 262 -23.12 -17.98 5.67
CA LEU A 262 -24.47 -17.76 5.17
C LEU A 262 -25.52 -18.60 5.90
N GLN A 263 -25.20 -19.85 6.23
CA GLN A 263 -26.09 -20.70 7.02
C GLN A 263 -26.31 -20.14 8.42
N GLU A 264 -25.23 -19.74 9.10
CA GLU A 264 -25.28 -19.14 10.44
C GLU A 264 -26.02 -17.80 10.41
N TYR A 265 -25.76 -16.94 9.41
CA TYR A 265 -26.46 -15.68 9.20
C TYR A 265 -27.98 -15.88 9.06
N ASN A 266 -28.41 -16.80 8.19
CA ASN A 266 -29.83 -17.05 7.96
C ASN A 266 -30.52 -17.56 9.24
N GLU A 267 -29.87 -18.47 9.97
CA GLU A 267 -30.40 -18.95 11.26
C GLU A 267 -30.55 -17.81 12.27
N ILE A 268 -29.50 -16.99 12.46
CA ILE A 268 -29.53 -15.85 13.38
C ILE A 268 -30.60 -14.84 12.96
N LYS A 269 -30.74 -14.58 11.65
CA LYS A 269 -31.73 -13.64 11.11
C LYS A 269 -33.16 -14.12 11.34
N GLU A 270 -33.46 -15.39 11.12
CA GLU A 270 -34.78 -15.97 11.40
C GLU A 270 -35.13 -15.91 12.90
N LEU A 271 -34.15 -16.21 13.77
CA LEU A 271 -34.31 -16.09 15.22
C LEU A 271 -34.53 -14.63 15.64
N TYR A 272 -33.79 -13.70 15.05
CA TYR A 272 -33.94 -12.26 15.30
C TYR A 272 -35.34 -11.74 14.91
N LEU A 273 -35.85 -12.12 13.72
CA LEU A 273 -37.21 -11.77 13.29
C LEU A 273 -38.27 -12.35 14.24
N THR A 274 -38.02 -13.54 14.78
CA THR A 274 -38.91 -14.12 15.80
C THR A 274 -38.85 -13.30 17.10
N LEU A 275 -37.64 -12.93 17.54
CA LEU A 275 -37.41 -12.14 18.76
C LEU A 275 -38.12 -10.78 18.71
N GLU A 276 -38.12 -10.09 17.56
CA GLU A 276 -38.80 -8.79 17.37
C GLU A 276 -40.32 -8.84 17.62
N ASN A 277 -40.93 -10.03 17.52
CA ASN A 277 -42.37 -10.21 17.67
C ASN A 277 -42.78 -10.76 19.06
N LEU A 278 -41.84 -11.02 19.96
CA LEU A 278 -42.10 -11.57 21.30
C LEU A 278 -42.30 -10.46 22.35
N GLN A 279 -43.05 -10.80 23.41
CA GLN A 279 -43.09 -9.99 24.62
C GLN A 279 -41.75 -10.09 25.38
N ILE A 280 -41.39 -9.07 26.14
CA ILE A 280 -40.09 -8.97 26.83
C ILE A 280 -39.85 -10.18 27.73
N GLU A 281 -40.86 -10.65 28.46
CA GLU A 281 -40.76 -11.78 29.38
C GLU A 281 -40.42 -13.11 28.67
N GLU A 282 -40.91 -13.30 27.45
CA GLU A 282 -40.71 -14.50 26.63
C GLU A 282 -39.41 -14.44 25.81
N SER A 283 -38.86 -13.24 25.62
CA SER A 283 -37.71 -12.98 24.76
C SER A 283 -36.36 -13.43 25.33
N LYS A 284 -36.25 -13.60 26.65
CA LYS A 284 -34.95 -13.71 27.35
C LYS A 284 -34.14 -14.94 26.93
N GLU A 285 -34.78 -16.10 26.79
CA GLU A 285 -34.10 -17.34 26.41
C GLU A 285 -33.63 -17.28 24.95
N LEU A 286 -34.50 -16.79 24.05
CA LEU A 286 -34.17 -16.62 22.64
C LEU A 286 -33.06 -15.58 22.42
N LEU A 287 -33.11 -14.46 23.15
CA LEU A 287 -32.07 -13.43 23.11
C LEU A 287 -30.70 -14.01 23.48
N ASN A 288 -30.61 -14.75 24.59
CA ASN A 288 -29.36 -15.39 25.01
C ASN A 288 -28.86 -16.41 23.98
N PHE A 289 -29.78 -17.16 23.36
CA PHE A 289 -29.43 -18.12 22.32
C PHE A 289 -28.88 -17.43 21.06
N ILE A 290 -29.48 -16.33 20.62
CA ILE A 290 -28.98 -15.51 19.51
C ILE A 290 -27.59 -14.95 19.82
N ILE A 291 -27.37 -14.43 21.03
CA ILE A 291 -26.06 -13.92 21.46
C ILE A 291 -24.99 -15.03 21.39
N GLN A 292 -25.30 -16.24 21.89
CA GLN A 292 -24.37 -17.37 21.82
C GLN A 292 -24.04 -17.77 20.37
N LYS A 293 -25.02 -17.73 19.47
CA LYS A 293 -24.81 -17.98 18.04
C LYS A 293 -23.89 -16.93 17.42
N ILE A 294 -24.13 -15.65 17.71
CA ILE A 294 -23.29 -14.55 17.25
C ILE A 294 -21.85 -14.68 17.79
N ASP A 295 -21.68 -15.05 19.06
CA ASP A 295 -20.36 -15.26 19.65
C ASP A 295 -19.60 -16.37 18.93
N ILE A 296 -20.27 -17.46 18.53
CA ILE A 296 -19.64 -18.53 17.72
C ILE A 296 -19.11 -17.97 16.40
N VAL A 297 -19.90 -17.16 15.68
CA VAL A 297 -19.48 -16.52 14.42
C VAL A 297 -18.25 -15.63 14.65
N LYS A 298 -18.29 -14.80 15.70
CA LYS A 298 -17.16 -13.92 16.07
C LYS A 298 -15.89 -14.72 16.34
N TYR A 299 -15.97 -15.79 17.14
CA TYR A 299 -14.79 -16.62 17.44
C TYR A 299 -14.18 -17.26 16.19
N GLN A 300 -14.99 -17.60 15.19
CA GLN A 300 -14.47 -18.10 13.91
C GLN A 300 -13.72 -17.00 13.15
N ILE A 301 -14.26 -15.78 13.10
CA ILE A 301 -13.66 -14.63 12.40
C ILE A 301 -12.38 -14.15 13.11
N ASP A 302 -12.35 -14.18 14.45
CA ASP A 302 -11.20 -13.77 15.25
C ASP A 302 -10.06 -14.82 15.28
N ASP A 303 -10.24 -15.99 14.67
CA ASP A 303 -9.20 -17.01 14.57
C ASP A 303 -8.06 -16.56 13.64
N ALA A 304 -7.07 -15.88 14.22
CA ALA A 304 -5.89 -15.36 13.52
C ALA A 304 -5.12 -16.37 12.69
N LYS A 305 -5.16 -17.64 13.09
CA LYS A 305 -4.44 -18.68 12.36
C LYS A 305 -5.20 -19.12 11.12
N ASN A 306 -6.51 -19.28 11.24
CA ASN A 306 -7.35 -19.76 10.13
C ASN A 306 -7.76 -18.65 9.17
N MET A 307 -7.90 -17.41 9.64
CA MET A 307 -8.31 -16.26 8.82
C MET A 307 -7.16 -15.51 8.15
N GLN A 308 -5.91 -16.02 8.24
CA GLN A 308 -4.70 -15.31 7.78
C GLN A 308 -4.82 -14.73 6.35
N ASP A 309 -5.43 -15.47 5.44
CA ASP A 309 -5.63 -15.05 4.04
C ASP A 309 -6.75 -14.03 3.82
N LEU A 310 -7.61 -13.83 4.82
CA LEU A 310 -8.74 -12.90 4.78
C LEU A 310 -8.50 -11.63 5.61
N TYR A 311 -7.47 -11.60 6.46
CA TYR A 311 -7.19 -10.42 7.33
C TYR A 311 -7.12 -9.10 6.57
N GLU A 312 -6.52 -9.11 5.38
CA GLU A 312 -6.37 -7.91 4.57
C GLU A 312 -7.73 -7.26 4.23
N ILE A 313 -8.75 -8.08 3.96
CA ILE A 313 -10.09 -7.59 3.62
C ILE A 313 -11.01 -7.42 4.83
N LEU A 314 -10.78 -8.19 5.91
CA LEU A 314 -11.64 -8.20 7.09
C LEU A 314 -11.20 -7.19 8.16
N GLY A 315 -9.92 -6.87 8.25
CA GLY A 315 -9.37 -5.97 9.26
C GLY A 315 -10.08 -4.60 9.31
N PRO A 316 -10.22 -3.88 8.18
CA PRO A 316 -10.94 -2.60 8.15
C PRO A 316 -12.42 -2.72 8.56
N LEU A 317 -13.08 -3.82 8.19
CA LEU A 317 -14.47 -4.08 8.58
C LEU A 317 -14.61 -4.26 10.08
N LEU A 318 -13.70 -5.02 10.69
CA LEU A 318 -13.68 -5.23 12.14
C LEU A 318 -13.50 -3.89 12.88
N VAL A 319 -12.57 -3.04 12.43
CA VAL A 319 -12.37 -1.72 13.05
C VAL A 319 -13.63 -0.86 12.95
N GLN A 320 -14.26 -0.78 11.77
CA GLN A 320 -15.49 -0.01 11.59
C GLN A 320 -16.63 -0.55 12.47
N PHE A 321 -16.76 -1.87 12.54
CA PHE A 321 -17.76 -2.55 13.35
C PHE A 321 -17.57 -2.28 14.85
N GLU A 322 -16.34 -2.39 15.37
CA GLU A 322 -16.02 -2.07 16.77
C GLU A 322 -16.36 -0.60 17.12
N LEU A 323 -16.11 0.33 16.20
CA LEU A 323 -16.49 1.73 16.38
C LEU A 323 -18.02 1.91 16.43
N ASN A 324 -18.77 1.14 15.65
CA ASN A 324 -20.23 1.15 15.72
C ASN A 324 -20.75 0.54 17.04
N LEU A 325 -20.21 -0.61 17.44
CA LEU A 325 -20.56 -1.26 18.71
C LEU A 325 -20.27 -0.38 19.93
N ALA A 326 -19.17 0.37 19.92
CA ALA A 326 -18.83 1.29 21.01
C ALA A 326 -19.97 2.29 21.30
N ARG A 327 -20.68 2.76 20.27
CA ARG A 327 -21.84 3.66 20.40
C ARG A 327 -23.02 2.98 21.10
N ILE A 328 -23.22 1.69 20.84
CA ILE A 328 -24.26 0.88 21.49
C ILE A 328 -23.89 0.65 22.95
N TYR A 329 -22.63 0.29 23.23
CA TYR A 329 -22.19 -0.02 24.59
C TYR A 329 -22.37 1.14 25.57
N VAL A 330 -22.16 2.39 25.13
CA VAL A 330 -22.32 3.58 25.97
C VAL A 330 -23.78 4.02 26.19
N LEU A 331 -24.75 3.39 25.53
CA LEU A 331 -26.17 3.63 25.83
C LEU A 331 -26.47 3.24 27.28
N ASN A 332 -27.17 4.12 28.00
CA ASN A 332 -27.49 3.97 29.43
C ASN A 332 -28.98 3.66 29.62
N PRO A 333 -29.41 2.38 29.46
CA PRO A 333 -30.81 2.02 29.56
C PRO A 333 -31.37 2.32 30.96
N LYS A 334 -32.57 2.90 31.02
CA LYS A 334 -33.25 3.26 32.29
C LYS A 334 -34.37 2.31 32.63
N THR A 335 -34.95 1.66 31.62
CA THR A 335 -36.04 0.70 31.75
C THR A 335 -35.63 -0.67 31.23
N LEU A 336 -36.45 -1.69 31.52
CA LEU A 336 -36.30 -3.02 30.91
C LEU A 336 -36.47 -2.97 29.40
N GLU A 337 -37.40 -2.15 28.92
CA GLU A 337 -37.62 -1.91 27.49
C GLU A 337 -36.40 -1.27 26.82
N ASP A 338 -35.76 -0.28 27.45
CA ASP A 338 -34.51 0.31 26.93
C ASP A 338 -33.40 -0.74 26.83
N SER A 339 -33.31 -1.62 27.83
CA SER A 339 -32.29 -2.67 27.84
C SER A 339 -32.56 -3.73 26.76
N PHE A 340 -33.83 -4.06 26.53
CA PHE A 340 -34.24 -4.95 25.45
C PHE A 340 -33.95 -4.33 24.07
N ASN A 341 -34.38 -3.09 23.85
CA ASN A 341 -34.10 -2.34 22.62
C ASN A 341 -32.61 -2.20 22.33
N LYS A 342 -31.79 -1.92 23.36
CA LYS A 342 -30.33 -1.91 23.23
C LYS A 342 -29.79 -3.26 22.73
N SER A 343 -30.36 -4.38 23.19
CA SER A 343 -29.97 -5.72 22.77
C SER A 343 -30.40 -6.02 21.33
N LEU A 344 -31.57 -5.55 20.89
CA LEU A 344 -32.01 -5.65 19.49
C LEU A 344 -31.07 -4.89 18.55
N ILE A 345 -30.70 -3.64 18.90
CA ILE A 345 -29.74 -2.85 18.13
C ILE A 345 -28.37 -3.55 18.07
N TRP A 346 -27.93 -4.14 19.19
CA TRP A 346 -26.69 -4.91 19.23
C TRP A 346 -26.72 -6.12 18.27
N ILE A 347 -27.82 -6.89 18.25
CA ILE A 347 -27.96 -8.03 17.32
C ILE A 347 -27.99 -7.54 15.87
N LYS A 348 -28.74 -6.47 15.59
CA LYS A 348 -28.85 -5.90 14.25
C LYS A 348 -27.48 -5.48 13.70
N GLU A 349 -26.66 -4.81 14.51
CA GLU A 349 -25.30 -4.41 14.11
C GLU A 349 -24.42 -5.62 13.77
N HIS A 350 -24.55 -6.73 14.51
CA HIS A 350 -23.83 -7.97 14.20
C HIS A 350 -24.33 -8.63 12.91
N LEU A 351 -25.65 -8.61 12.65
CA LEU A 351 -26.21 -9.12 11.40
C LEU A 351 -25.68 -8.32 10.19
N GLU A 352 -25.67 -6.99 10.27
CA GLU A 352 -25.13 -6.12 9.22
C GLU A 352 -23.63 -6.38 9.00
N TRP A 353 -22.86 -6.56 10.07
CA TRP A 353 -21.44 -6.89 9.98
C TRP A 353 -21.18 -8.27 9.33
N ILE A 354 -21.93 -9.30 9.72
CA ILE A 354 -21.83 -10.65 9.12
C ILE A 354 -22.16 -10.59 7.61
N GLU A 355 -23.17 -9.82 7.22
CA GLU A 355 -23.53 -9.61 5.81
C GLU A 355 -22.42 -8.91 5.02
N MET A 356 -21.78 -7.88 5.61
CA MET A 356 -20.62 -7.23 5.00
C MET A 356 -19.44 -8.19 4.82
N ILE A 357 -19.14 -9.01 5.83
CA ILE A 357 -18.09 -10.04 5.75
C ILE A 357 -18.38 -11.01 4.60
N TYR A 358 -19.62 -11.51 4.53
CA TYR A 358 -20.04 -12.42 3.46
C TYR A 358 -19.76 -11.83 2.07
N GLY A 359 -20.13 -10.57 1.86
CA GLY A 359 -19.90 -9.86 0.60
C GLY A 359 -18.41 -9.68 0.27
N HIS A 360 -17.56 -9.36 1.26
CA HIS A 360 -16.13 -9.17 1.03
C HIS A 360 -15.39 -10.48 0.74
N ILE A 361 -15.77 -11.57 1.41
CA ILE A 361 -15.20 -12.89 1.14
C ILE A 361 -15.57 -13.35 -0.27
N GLN A 362 -16.81 -13.09 -0.72
CA GLN A 362 -17.23 -13.37 -2.10
C GLN A 362 -16.43 -12.54 -3.11
N ALA A 363 -16.19 -11.25 -2.82
CA ALA A 363 -15.38 -10.39 -3.68
C ALA A 363 -13.94 -10.88 -3.78
N GLN A 364 -13.32 -11.29 -2.67
CA GLN A 364 -11.98 -11.87 -2.67
C GLN A 364 -11.92 -13.19 -3.45
N GLU A 365 -12.90 -14.09 -3.27
CA GLU A 365 -12.96 -15.34 -4.02
C GLU A 365 -12.94 -15.08 -5.54
N ASN A 366 -13.80 -14.18 -6.01
CA ASN A 366 -13.89 -13.81 -7.41
C ASN A 366 -12.58 -13.18 -7.90
N ALA A 367 -12.02 -12.23 -7.15
CA ALA A 367 -10.77 -11.57 -7.51
C ALA A 367 -9.60 -12.58 -7.62
N LEU A 368 -9.48 -13.52 -6.67
CA LEU A 368 -8.45 -14.54 -6.72
C LEU A 368 -8.65 -15.51 -7.88
N PHE A 369 -9.90 -15.90 -8.16
CA PHE A 369 -10.22 -16.81 -9.26
C PHE A 369 -9.94 -16.20 -10.63
N GLU A 370 -10.26 -14.92 -10.83
CA GLU A 370 -10.01 -14.20 -12.09
C GLU A 370 -8.52 -13.94 -12.31
N ASN A 371 -7.79 -13.58 -11.25
CA ASN A 371 -6.41 -13.11 -11.37
C ASN A 371 -5.34 -14.21 -11.22
N ILE A 372 -5.72 -15.47 -11.01
CA ILE A 372 -4.75 -16.58 -10.96
C ILE A 372 -4.27 -17.03 -12.35
N ILE A 373 -5.01 -16.70 -13.40
CA ILE A 373 -4.78 -17.18 -14.77
C ILE A 373 -3.35 -16.88 -15.28
N PRO A 374 -2.78 -15.68 -15.12
CA PRO A 374 -1.41 -15.40 -15.57
C PRO A 374 -0.36 -16.30 -14.91
N LEU A 375 -0.56 -16.65 -13.62
CA LEU A 375 0.32 -17.57 -12.91
C LEU A 375 0.19 -19.00 -13.42
N GLU A 376 -1.02 -19.45 -13.77
CA GLU A 376 -1.27 -20.75 -14.41
C GLU A 376 -0.54 -20.84 -15.75
N GLN A 377 -0.76 -19.87 -16.63
CA GLN A 377 -0.11 -19.79 -17.94
C GLN A 377 1.42 -19.81 -17.80
N LYS A 378 1.97 -19.05 -16.84
CA LYS A 378 3.41 -19.05 -16.59
C LYS A 378 3.92 -20.41 -16.12
N LEU A 379 3.20 -21.11 -15.26
CA LEU A 379 3.57 -22.45 -14.80
C LEU A 379 3.48 -23.48 -15.94
N GLU A 380 2.51 -23.34 -16.85
CA GLU A 380 2.38 -24.18 -18.03
C GLU A 380 3.53 -23.98 -19.03
N GLU A 381 3.93 -22.73 -19.29
CA GLU A 381 5.13 -22.39 -20.08
C GLU A 381 6.39 -23.03 -19.48
N ARG A 382 6.45 -23.15 -18.15
CA ARG A 382 7.54 -23.80 -17.41
C ARG A 382 7.43 -25.33 -17.37
N LYS A 383 6.44 -25.93 -18.06
CA LYS A 383 6.17 -27.38 -18.12
C LYS A 383 5.79 -27.99 -16.75
N MET A 384 5.03 -27.24 -15.93
CA MET A 384 4.63 -27.65 -14.57
C MET A 384 3.20 -28.20 -14.47
N GLN A 385 2.54 -28.55 -15.59
CA GLN A 385 1.13 -28.96 -15.67
C GLN A 385 0.76 -30.04 -14.64
N LYS A 386 1.58 -31.09 -14.52
CA LYS A 386 1.37 -32.20 -13.57
C LYS A 386 1.21 -31.71 -12.12
N TYR A 387 1.93 -30.66 -11.73
CA TYR A 387 1.85 -30.11 -10.38
C TYR A 387 0.61 -29.24 -10.19
N LEU A 388 0.18 -28.51 -11.23
CA LEU A 388 -1.07 -27.75 -11.21
C LEU A 388 -2.26 -28.66 -10.93
N GLU A 389 -2.38 -29.75 -11.70
CA GLU A 389 -3.46 -30.74 -11.52
C GLU A 389 -3.45 -31.35 -10.11
N ARG A 390 -2.26 -31.70 -9.60
CA ARG A 390 -2.11 -32.23 -8.24
C ARG A 390 -2.57 -31.23 -7.18
N ILE A 391 -2.23 -29.95 -7.34
CA ILE A 391 -2.63 -28.89 -6.41
C ILE A 391 -4.15 -28.66 -6.48
N LYS A 392 -4.73 -28.59 -7.69
CA LYS A 392 -6.19 -28.45 -7.86
C LYS A 392 -6.93 -29.60 -7.18
N ASN A 393 -6.46 -30.84 -7.33
CA ASN A 393 -7.10 -32.01 -6.74
C ASN A 393 -6.90 -32.15 -5.23
N ALA A 394 -5.80 -31.63 -4.67
CA ALA A 394 -5.54 -31.69 -3.23
C ALA A 394 -6.32 -30.65 -2.41
N ASN A 395 -6.91 -29.65 -3.07
CA ASN A 395 -7.69 -28.58 -2.45
C ASN A 395 -9.18 -28.61 -2.87
N LYS A 396 -9.63 -29.69 -3.52
CA LYS A 396 -11.05 -30.05 -3.65
C LYS A 396 -11.42 -30.92 -2.46
#